data_AF-A0A2V8P9R0-F1
#
_entry.id   AF-A0A2V8P9R0-F1
#
_cell.length_a   1.000
_cell.length_b   1.000
_cell.length_c   1.000
_cell.angle_alpha   90.00
_cell.angle_beta   90.00
_cell.angle_gamma   90.00
#
_symmetry.space_group_name_H-M   'P 1'
#
loop_
_entity.id
_entity.type
_entity.pdbx_description
1 polymer ?
#
loop_
_entity_poly.entity_id
_entity_poly.type
_entity_poly.pdbx_seq_one_letter_code
_entity_poly.pdbx_strand_id
1 'polypeptide(L)'
;MGSFEIEPRRTLANVPRCVHHSDSHQRPCRSDHAFGFSVCGRDRVSKYEFGQVLAAHFGYDPKEITPISVKELPLIAPRPSDMSLNAAKAERFLGRNMPSIVESVNRLAELEKQGWPQLLAAAVAANVDK
;
A
#
# COMPACT_ATOMS: atom_id res chain seq x y z
N MET A 1 30.00 27.55 -7.20
CA MET A 1 29.45 27.83 -5.86
C MET A 1 28.44 28.96 -6.01
N GLY A 2 27.16 28.62 -6.16
CA GLY A 2 26.07 29.60 -6.27
C GLY A 2 25.14 29.37 -5.10
N SER A 3 25.12 30.34 -4.18
CA SER A 3 24.40 30.29 -2.92
C SER A 3 22.89 30.43 -3.15
N PHE A 4 22.13 29.54 -2.52
CA PHE A 4 20.68 29.45 -2.57
C PHE A 4 20.15 30.18 -1.32
N GLU A 5 19.55 31.35 -1.48
CA GLU A 5 18.74 31.99 -0.43
C GLU A 5 17.29 32.08 -0.90
N ILE A 6 16.40 31.57 -0.06
CA ILE A 6 14.96 31.45 -0.28
C ILE A 6 14.30 32.65 0.39
N GLU A 7 13.62 33.50 -0.36
CA GLU A 7 12.72 34.53 0.17
C GLU A 7 11.23 34.21 -0.10
N PRO A 8 10.32 34.74 0.73
CA PRO A 8 9.16 34.01 1.21
C PRO A 8 7.88 34.15 0.36
N ARG A 9 6.93 33.26 0.67
CA ARG A 9 5.62 33.07 0.03
C ARG A 9 4.90 34.37 -0.33
N ARG A 10 4.60 34.53 -1.62
CA ARG A 10 3.52 35.39 -2.11
C ARG A 10 2.18 34.92 -1.53
N THR A 11 1.61 35.71 -0.62
CA THR A 11 0.19 35.65 -0.29
C THR A 11 -0.61 36.28 -1.42
N LEU A 12 -1.21 35.46 -2.27
CA LEU A 12 -2.33 35.88 -3.11
C LEU A 12 -3.62 35.51 -2.41
N ALA A 13 -4.11 36.45 -1.61
CA ALA A 13 -5.49 36.49 -1.17
C ALA A 13 -6.37 36.86 -2.36
N ASN A 14 -7.10 35.90 -2.93
CA ASN A 14 -8.43 36.15 -3.47
C ASN A 14 -9.19 34.83 -3.65
N VAL A 15 -10.00 34.46 -2.66
CA VAL A 15 -10.97 33.36 -2.69
C VAL A 15 -12.30 33.98 -2.24
N PRO A 16 -13.44 33.67 -2.89
CA PRO A 16 -14.63 34.51 -2.82
C PRO A 16 -15.20 34.58 -1.39
N ARG A 17 -15.53 35.80 -1.00
CA ARG A 17 -16.12 36.15 0.29
C ARG A 17 -17.56 35.62 0.33
N CYS A 18 -17.79 34.50 1.01
CA CYS A 18 -19.13 34.13 1.45
C CYS A 18 -19.57 35.18 2.48
N VAL A 19 -20.42 36.11 2.05
CA VAL A 19 -21.09 37.04 2.98
C VAL A 19 -22.28 36.29 3.56
N HIS A 20 -22.16 35.83 4.79
CA HIS A 20 -23.31 35.47 5.61
C HIS A 20 -23.27 36.26 6.91
N HIS A 21 -24.43 36.84 7.16
CA HIS A 21 -24.72 37.86 8.14
C HIS A 21 -24.60 37.31 9.57
N SER A 22 -24.01 38.12 10.44
CA SER A 22 -24.19 38.15 11.91
C SER A 22 -23.76 36.94 12.76
N ASP A 23 -22.78 37.24 13.58
CA ASP A 23 -22.52 36.77 14.94
C ASP A 23 -21.83 35.42 15.23
N SER A 24 -20.54 35.59 15.50
CA SER A 24 -19.82 35.09 16.68
C SER A 24 -20.06 33.63 17.05
N HIS A 25 -19.28 32.75 16.43
CA HIS A 25 -18.46 31.71 17.09
C HIS A 25 -17.61 31.09 15.98
N GLN A 26 -16.42 31.67 15.73
CA GLN A 26 -15.41 31.06 14.87
C GLN A 26 -14.92 29.77 15.54
N ARG A 27 -15.63 28.67 15.31
CA ARG A 27 -15.00 27.35 15.41
C ARG A 27 -13.93 27.32 14.32
N PRO A 28 -12.66 27.05 14.64
CA PRO A 28 -11.69 26.74 13.60
C PRO A 28 -12.28 25.60 12.77
N CYS A 29 -12.41 25.79 11.45
CA CYS A 29 -12.60 24.68 10.54
C CYS A 29 -11.49 23.68 10.87
N ARG A 30 -11.86 22.56 11.49
CA ARG A 30 -10.95 21.44 11.75
C ARG A 30 -10.24 21.19 10.44
N SER A 31 -8.91 21.27 10.46
CA SER A 31 -8.06 20.96 9.32
C SER A 31 -8.60 19.69 8.69
N ASP A 32 -8.95 19.78 7.41
CA ASP A 32 -9.45 18.66 6.61
C ASP A 32 -8.37 17.56 6.58
N HIS A 33 -8.43 16.64 7.54
CA HIS A 33 -7.63 15.44 7.53
C HIS A 33 -8.29 14.50 6.53
N ALA A 34 -7.71 14.38 5.34
CA ALA A 34 -8.15 13.39 4.35
C ALA A 34 -8.30 12.01 5.03
N PHE A 35 -9.55 11.54 5.07
CA PHE A 35 -9.97 10.31 5.73
C PHE A 35 -9.65 9.13 4.81
N GLY A 36 -8.41 8.65 4.87
CA GLY A 36 -7.99 7.46 4.13
C GLY A 36 -6.77 6.82 4.76
N PHE A 37 -6.78 5.49 4.84
CA PHE A 37 -5.65 4.67 5.28
C PHE A 37 -5.25 3.75 4.13
N SER A 38 -3.95 3.62 3.86
CA SER A 38 -3.44 2.54 3.04
C SER A 38 -3.21 1.32 3.93
N VAL A 39 -3.87 0.21 3.60
CA VAL A 39 -3.73 -1.06 4.31
C VAL A 39 -2.97 -2.02 3.40
N CYS A 40 -1.67 -2.13 3.64
CA CYS A 40 -0.75 -3.00 2.91
C CYS A 40 0.30 -3.56 3.87
N GLY A 41 1.12 -4.50 3.40
CA GLY A 41 2.33 -4.89 4.14
C GLY A 41 3.27 -3.69 4.34
N ARG A 42 4.16 -3.79 5.32
CA ARG A 42 5.10 -2.71 5.66
C ARG A 42 6.30 -2.60 4.73
N ASP A 43 6.59 -3.65 3.96
CA ASP A 43 7.77 -3.71 3.11
C ASP A 43 7.49 -3.20 1.70
N ARG A 44 8.47 -2.51 1.12
CA ARG A 44 8.51 -2.14 -0.30
C ARG A 44 9.38 -3.16 -1.03
N VAL A 45 8.76 -3.99 -1.86
CA VAL A 45 9.44 -5.05 -2.62
C VAL A 45 9.03 -5.03 -4.09
N SER A 46 9.97 -5.37 -4.96
CA SER A 46 9.72 -5.67 -6.37
C SER A 46 9.09 -7.05 -6.54
N LYS A 47 8.50 -7.32 -7.71
CA LYS A 47 8.00 -8.66 -8.06
C LYS A 47 9.09 -9.73 -8.02
N TYR A 48 10.32 -9.34 -8.37
CA TYR A 48 11.48 -10.23 -8.34
C TYR A 48 11.81 -10.64 -6.90
N GLU A 49 11.99 -9.67 -6.01
CA GLU A 49 12.27 -9.94 -4.59
C GLU A 49 11.15 -10.75 -3.92
N PHE A 50 9.89 -10.44 -4.24
CA PHE A 50 8.76 -11.24 -3.78
C PHE A 50 8.85 -12.70 -4.25
N GLY A 51 9.22 -12.92 -5.52
CA GLY A 51 9.45 -14.25 -6.08
C GLY A 51 10.58 -14.99 -5.35
N GLN A 52 11.70 -14.31 -5.06
CA GLN A 52 12.81 -14.90 -4.30
C GLN A 52 12.38 -15.35 -2.90
N VAL A 53 11.61 -14.52 -2.19
CA VAL A 53 11.05 -14.89 -0.88
C VAL A 53 10.14 -16.10 -1.02
N LEU A 54 9.23 -16.09 -2.00
CA LEU A 54 8.32 -17.21 -2.20
C LEU A 54 9.08 -18.53 -2.49
N ALA A 55 10.08 -18.49 -3.37
CA ALA A 55 10.88 -19.66 -3.71
C ALA A 55 11.57 -20.24 -2.48
N ALA A 56 12.25 -19.40 -1.70
CA ALA A 56 12.96 -19.81 -0.49
C ALA A 56 12.03 -20.46 0.56
N HIS A 57 10.83 -19.91 0.73
CA HIS A 57 9.89 -20.37 1.76
C HIS A 57 9.09 -21.63 1.36
N PHE A 58 8.91 -21.88 0.07
CA PHE A 58 8.19 -23.04 -0.46
C PHE A 58 9.11 -24.16 -0.97
N GLY A 59 10.44 -24.01 -0.83
CA GLY A 59 11.41 -25.04 -1.19
C GLY A 59 11.74 -25.11 -2.69
N TYR A 60 11.48 -24.04 -3.44
CA TYR A 60 11.93 -23.90 -4.83
C TYR A 60 13.33 -23.27 -4.89
N ASP A 61 14.09 -23.53 -5.97
CA ASP A 61 15.40 -22.88 -6.16
C ASP A 61 15.21 -21.42 -6.62
N PRO A 62 15.64 -20.41 -5.83
CA PRO A 62 15.54 -19.00 -6.22
C PRO A 62 16.39 -18.64 -7.45
N LYS A 63 17.32 -19.49 -7.87
CA LYS A 63 18.15 -19.26 -9.07
C LYS A 63 17.38 -19.44 -10.38
N GLU A 64 16.26 -20.15 -10.33
CA GLU A 64 15.37 -20.34 -11.50
C GLU A 64 14.57 -19.06 -11.82
N ILE A 65 14.55 -18.08 -10.91
CA ILE A 65 13.88 -16.81 -11.12
C ILE A 65 14.85 -15.83 -11.79
N THR A 66 14.62 -15.57 -13.08
CA THR A 66 15.39 -14.59 -13.85
C THR A 66 14.75 -13.20 -13.75
N PRO A 67 15.48 -12.15 -13.36
CA PRO A 67 14.96 -10.79 -13.35
C PRO A 67 14.74 -10.27 -14.78
N ILE A 68 13.65 -9.56 -15.00
CA ILE A 68 13.34 -8.88 -16.26
C ILE A 68 12.81 -7.47 -16.00
N SER A 69 12.94 -6.57 -16.97
CA SER A 69 12.38 -5.23 -16.87
C SER A 69 10.96 -5.19 -17.44
N VAL A 70 10.04 -4.53 -16.73
CA VAL A 70 8.68 -4.25 -17.25
C VAL A 70 8.73 -3.42 -18.55
N LYS A 71 9.80 -2.64 -18.77
CA LYS A 71 10.00 -1.85 -20.00
C LYS A 71 10.27 -2.70 -21.24
N GLU A 72 10.72 -3.94 -21.06
CA GLU A 72 11.03 -4.88 -22.15
C GLU A 72 9.80 -5.69 -22.57
N LEU A 73 8.71 -5.60 -21.81
CA LEU A 73 7.49 -6.37 -22.07
C LEU A 73 6.52 -5.58 -22.96
N PRO A 74 5.93 -6.19 -24.00
CA PRO A 74 4.93 -5.55 -24.88
C PRO A 74 3.55 -5.49 -24.19
N LEU A 75 3.46 -4.80 -23.05
CA LEU A 75 2.22 -4.66 -22.29
C LEU A 75 1.32 -3.59 -22.93
N ILE A 76 0.07 -3.96 -23.20
CA ILE A 76 -0.96 -3.05 -23.74
C ILE A 76 -1.28 -1.93 -22.73
N ALA A 77 -1.34 -2.26 -21.43
CA ALA A 77 -1.61 -1.32 -20.37
C ALA A 77 -0.31 -0.87 -19.68
N PRO A 78 -0.04 0.45 -19.60
CA PRO A 78 1.11 0.98 -18.89
C PRO A 78 1.10 0.52 -17.43
N ARG A 79 2.22 -0.06 -16.98
CA ARG A 79 2.40 -0.43 -15.58
C ARG A 79 3.34 0.56 -14.90
N PRO A 80 2.93 1.21 -13.80
CA PRO A 80 3.84 2.03 -13.02
C PRO A 80 5.01 1.19 -12.53
N SER A 81 6.21 1.77 -12.55
CA SER A 81 7.44 1.09 -12.13
C SER A 81 7.48 0.81 -10.62
N ASP A 82 6.72 1.58 -9.85
CA ASP A 82 6.60 1.45 -8.40
C ASP A 82 5.16 1.70 -7.97
N MET A 83 4.59 0.74 -7.25
CA MET A 83 3.22 0.79 -6.70
C MET A 83 3.22 0.60 -5.18
N SER A 84 4.36 0.85 -4.52
CA SER A 84 4.45 0.73 -3.07
C SER A 84 3.57 1.77 -2.37
N LEU A 85 2.90 1.33 -1.31
CA LEU A 85 2.03 2.15 -0.46
C LEU A 85 2.64 2.25 0.94
N ASN A 86 2.22 3.27 1.70
CA ASN A 86 2.73 3.51 3.04
C ASN A 86 1.67 3.15 4.10
N ALA A 87 1.93 2.08 4.85
CA ALA A 87 1.05 1.61 5.92
C ALA A 87 1.19 2.39 7.24
N ALA A 88 2.15 3.31 7.39
CA ALA A 88 2.48 3.95 8.67
C ALA A 88 1.28 4.65 9.34
N LYS A 89 0.35 5.21 8.55
CA LYS A 89 -0.88 5.81 9.09
C LYS A 89 -1.79 4.74 9.73
N ALA A 90 -1.92 3.58 9.09
CA ALA A 90 -2.68 2.45 9.60
C ALA A 90 -2.00 1.83 10.83
N GLU A 91 -0.67 1.66 10.81
CA GLU A 91 0.10 1.11 11.93
C GLU A 91 -0.03 1.97 13.20
N ARG A 92 0.13 3.30 13.06
CA ARG A 92 -0.06 4.24 14.16
C ARG A 92 -1.47 4.19 14.73
N PHE A 93 -2.47 4.01 13.87
CA PHE A 93 -3.86 3.93 14.28
C PHE A 93 -4.18 2.59 14.98
N LEU A 94 -3.66 1.48 14.46
CA LEU A 94 -3.88 0.13 15.01
C LEU A 94 -3.02 -0.16 16.25
N GLY A 95 -1.99 0.63 16.52
CA GLY A 95 -1.04 0.40 17.61
C GLY A 95 -0.14 -0.81 17.40
N ARG A 96 0.00 -1.29 16.15
CA ARG A 96 0.85 -2.42 15.78
C ARG A 96 1.39 -2.25 14.37
N ASN A 97 2.52 -2.88 14.10
CA ASN A 97 3.09 -2.93 12.75
C ASN A 97 2.25 -3.84 11.85
N MET A 98 2.16 -3.49 10.57
CA MET A 98 1.66 -4.40 9.54
C MET A 98 2.71 -5.49 9.30
N PRO A 99 2.29 -6.70 8.90
CA PRO A 99 3.23 -7.79 8.69
C PRO A 99 4.21 -7.45 7.55
N SER A 100 5.45 -7.90 7.73
CA SER A 100 6.45 -7.97 6.68
C SER A 100 6.07 -9.00 5.61
N ILE A 101 6.75 -8.96 4.46
CA ILE A 101 6.55 -9.94 3.40
C ILE A 101 6.96 -11.34 3.85
N VAL A 102 8.04 -11.46 4.62
CA VAL A 102 8.54 -12.72 5.16
C VAL A 102 7.54 -13.32 6.16
N GLU A 103 7.02 -12.52 7.09
CA GLU A 103 5.98 -12.98 8.02
C GLU A 103 4.71 -13.42 7.29
N SER A 104 4.31 -12.68 6.25
CA SER A 104 3.12 -12.98 5.45
C SER A 104 3.28 -14.29 4.66
N VAL A 105 4.44 -14.50 4.04
CA VAL A 105 4.74 -15.72 3.27
C VAL A 105 4.89 -16.92 4.21
N ASN A 106 5.53 -16.77 5.37
CA ASN A 106 5.57 -17.81 6.40
C ASN A 106 4.17 -18.21 6.85
N ARG A 107 3.30 -17.23 7.10
CA ARG A 107 1.92 -17.50 7.50
C ARG A 107 1.16 -18.25 6.40
N LEU A 108 1.38 -17.89 5.13
CA LEU A 108 0.80 -18.60 4.00
C LEU A 108 1.23 -20.08 3.95
N ALA A 109 2.53 -20.36 4.09
CA ALA A 109 3.06 -21.73 4.09
C ALA A 109 2.51 -22.56 5.28
N GLU A 110 2.32 -21.93 6.44
CA GLU A 110 1.71 -22.59 7.60
C GLU A 110 0.23 -22.93 7.36
N LEU A 111 -0.53 -22.00 6.75
CA LEU A 111 -1.93 -22.24 6.39
C LEU A 111 -2.05 -23.37 5.36
N GLU A 112 -1.14 -23.47 4.41
CA GLU A 112 -1.11 -24.58 3.45
C GLU A 112 -0.96 -25.93 4.17
N LYS A 113 0.00 -26.06 5.10
CA LYS A 113 0.21 -27.29 5.87
C LYS A 113 -0.98 -27.68 6.74
N GLN A 114 -1.75 -26.69 7.20
CA GLN A 114 -2.97 -26.89 7.98
C GLN A 114 -4.17 -27.34 7.14
N GLY A 115 -4.03 -27.45 5.81
CA GLY A 115 -5.10 -27.90 4.93
C GLY A 115 -6.14 -26.83 4.60
N TRP A 116 -5.80 -25.54 4.78
CA TRP A 116 -6.68 -24.43 4.39
C TRP A 116 -7.12 -24.46 2.92
N PRO A 117 -6.28 -24.85 1.94
CA PRO A 117 -6.72 -24.94 0.55
C PRO A 117 -7.94 -25.85 0.36
N GLN A 118 -7.98 -27.00 1.03
CA GLN A 118 -9.08 -27.96 0.94
C GLN A 118 -10.34 -27.41 1.62
N LEU A 119 -10.19 -26.76 2.78
CA LEU A 119 -11.30 -26.12 3.49
C LEU A 119 -11.94 -25.01 2.66
N LEU A 120 -11.12 -24.16 2.03
CA LEU A 120 -11.61 -23.07 1.18
C LEU A 120 -12.31 -23.61 -0.08
N ALA A 121 -11.76 -24.65 -0.72
CA ALA A 121 -12.39 -25.29 -1.86
C ALA A 121 -13.78 -25.87 -1.52
N ALA A 122 -13.90 -26.56 -0.39
CA ALA A 122 -15.18 -27.09 0.09
C ALA A 122 -16.19 -25.98 0.41
N ALA A 123 -15.75 -24.90 1.07
CA ALA A 123 -16.61 -23.77 1.41
C ALA A 123 -17.10 -23.00 0.17
N VAL A 124 -16.27 -22.87 -0.86
CA VAL A 124 -16.69 -22.26 -2.14
C VAL A 124 -17.69 -23.15 -2.84
N ALA A 125 -17.42 -24.46 -2.97
CA ALA A 125 -18.35 -25.41 -3.61
C ALA A 125 -19.74 -25.37 -2.96
N ALA A 126 -19.81 -25.37 -1.62
CA ALA A 126 -21.07 -25.31 -0.88
C ALA A 126 -21.88 -24.00 -1.06
N ASN A 127 -21.26 -22.93 -1.58
CA ASN A 127 -21.89 -21.63 -1.79
C ASN A 127 -22.16 -21.30 -3.27
N VAL A 128 -21.63 -22.08 -4.21
CA VAL A 128 -21.91 -21.92 -5.65
C VAL A 128 -23.26 -22.51 -6.04
N ASP A 129 -23.78 -23.46 -5.25
CA ASP A 129 -25.07 -24.13 -5.48
C ASP A 129 -26.29 -23.38 -4.87
N LYS A 130 -26.12 -22.13 -4.44
CA LYS A 130 -27.19 -21.26 -3.89
C LYS A 130 -27.36 -20.01 -4.74
#